data_AF-A0A7S3FIB8-F1
#
_entry.id   AF-A0A7S3FIB8-F1
#
_cell.length_a   1.000
_cell.length_b   1.000
_cell.length_c   1.000
_cell.angle_alpha   90.00
_cell.angle_beta   90.00
_cell.angle_gamma   90.00
#
_symmetry.space_group_name_H-M   'P 1'
#
loop_
_entity.id
_entity.type
_entity.pdbx_description
1 polymer ?
#
loop_
_entity_poly.entity_id
_entity_poly.type
_entity_poly.pdbx_seq_one_letter_code
_entity_poly.pdbx_strand_id
1 'polypeptide(L)'
;VASPWNDNGCHPFSADNAAELKGKIALISRGTCYFVEKTSHAEAAGAVAVIIVNNAADGVVDMVSSYSQVVNITTVMVSHEDGVAIKATLESGQDVVTAT
;
A
#
# COMPACT_ATOMS: atom_id res chain seq x y z
N VAL A 1 -17.34 -3.57 6.99
CA VAL A 1 -17.75 -2.98 5.69
C VAL A 1 -16.48 -2.92 4.84
N ALA A 2 -16.49 -3.50 3.64
CA ALA A 2 -15.37 -3.35 2.72
C ALA A 2 -15.13 -1.85 2.54
N SER A 3 -13.91 -1.39 2.82
CA SER A 3 -13.58 0.03 2.70
C SER A 3 -13.75 0.48 1.24
N PRO A 4 -14.08 1.75 0.94
CA PRO A 4 -14.16 2.26 -0.44
C PRO A 4 -12.84 2.12 -1.23
N TRP A 5 -11.77 1.72 -0.55
CA TRP A 5 -10.47 1.43 -1.10
C TRP A 5 -10.36 -0.04 -1.50
N ASN A 6 -9.64 -0.31 -2.59
CA ASN A 6 -9.05 -1.62 -2.85
C ASN A 6 -7.90 -1.84 -1.84
N ASP A 7 -8.27 -2.02 -0.57
CA ASP A 7 -7.39 -2.00 0.60
C ASP A 7 -6.21 -2.96 0.47
N ASN A 8 -6.38 -4.03 -0.29
CA ASN A 8 -5.37 -5.06 -0.48
C ASN A 8 -4.66 -4.98 -1.84
N GLY A 9 -4.95 -4.02 -2.72
CA GLY A 9 -4.21 -3.85 -3.98
C GLY A 9 -4.39 -4.98 -5.00
N CYS A 10 -5.32 -5.92 -4.81
CA CYS A 10 -5.42 -7.11 -5.68
C CYS A 10 -6.19 -6.88 -6.98
N HIS A 11 -6.86 -5.73 -7.10
CA HIS A 11 -7.50 -5.29 -8.34
C HIS A 11 -6.99 -3.91 -8.74
N PRO A 12 -7.26 -3.44 -9.97
CA PRO A 12 -7.04 -2.04 -10.31
C PRO A 12 -7.83 -1.11 -9.37
N PHE A 13 -7.24 0.02 -8.99
CA PHE A 13 -7.94 1.06 -8.23
C PHE A 13 -9.02 1.72 -9.10
N SER A 14 -10.15 2.10 -8.50
CA SER A 14 -11.18 2.91 -9.17
C SER A 14 -10.61 4.28 -9.58
N ALA A 15 -11.30 4.99 -10.49
CA ALA A 15 -10.86 6.31 -10.93
C ALA A 15 -10.75 7.32 -9.77
N ASP A 16 -11.69 7.30 -8.82
CA ASP A 16 -11.67 8.20 -7.66
C ASP A 16 -10.47 7.90 -6.75
N ASN A 17 -10.24 6.62 -6.41
CA ASN A 17 -9.10 6.21 -5.59
C ASN A 17 -7.77 6.51 -6.31
N ALA A 18 -7.70 6.34 -7.63
CA ALA A 18 -6.52 6.67 -8.41
C ALA A 18 -6.24 8.19 -8.40
N ALA A 19 -7.28 9.02 -8.47
CA ALA A 19 -7.12 10.47 -8.34
C ALA A 19 -6.55 10.86 -6.97
N GLU A 20 -6.93 10.16 -5.91
CA GLU A 20 -6.44 10.41 -4.55
C GLU A 20 -5.01 9.89 -4.32
N LEU A 21 -4.62 8.79 -4.97
CA LEU A 21 -3.29 8.19 -4.90
C LEU A 21 -2.24 8.90 -5.78
N LYS A 22 -2.67 9.63 -6.81
CA LYS A 22 -1.77 10.27 -7.76
C LYS A 22 -0.75 11.18 -7.07
N GLY A 23 0.53 10.87 -7.24
CA GLY A 23 1.65 11.63 -6.64
C GLY A 23 1.88 11.33 -5.16
N LYS A 24 1.17 10.37 -4.55
CA LYS A 24 1.25 10.02 -3.13
C LYS A 24 1.81 8.61 -2.92
N ILE A 25 2.08 8.27 -1.66
CA ILE A 25 2.47 6.92 -1.24
C ILE A 25 1.20 6.13 -0.94
N ALA A 26 1.04 4.96 -1.57
CA ALA A 26 -0.10 4.08 -1.30
C ALA A 26 0.18 3.23 -0.05
N LEU A 27 -0.76 3.22 0.91
CA LEU A 27 -0.75 2.29 2.04
C LEU A 27 -1.68 1.12 1.73
N ILE A 28 -1.13 -0.09 1.60
CA ILE A 28 -1.86 -1.28 1.14
C ILE A 28 -1.69 -2.42 2.13
N SER A 29 -2.76 -3.13 2.46
CA SER A 29 -2.70 -4.30 3.32
C SER A 29 -2.15 -5.54 2.58
N ARG A 30 -1.31 -6.32 3.27
CA ARG A 30 -0.98 -7.69 2.86
C ARG A 30 -2.27 -8.50 2.75
N GLY A 31 -2.33 -9.39 1.76
CA GLY A 31 -3.54 -10.13 1.43
C GLY A 31 -3.25 -11.29 0.50
N THR A 32 -4.21 -11.58 -0.38
CA THR A 32 -4.26 -12.82 -1.16
C THR A 32 -3.48 -12.82 -2.46
N CYS A 33 -3.10 -11.65 -2.96
CA CYS A 33 -2.32 -11.47 -4.19
C CYS A 33 -0.85 -11.16 -3.90
N TYR A 34 -0.01 -11.26 -4.93
CA TYR A 34 1.43 -11.01 -4.84
C TYR A 34 1.75 -9.54 -4.53
N PHE A 35 2.86 -9.29 -3.83
CA PHE A 35 3.31 -7.93 -3.52
C PHE A 35 3.58 -7.08 -4.77
N VAL A 36 4.11 -7.69 -5.81
CA VAL A 36 4.38 -6.99 -7.08
C VAL A 36 3.09 -6.60 -7.80
N GLU A 37 2.04 -7.41 -7.70
CA GLU A 37 0.73 -7.11 -8.29
C GLU A 37 0.09 -5.89 -7.62
N LYS A 38 0.13 -5.86 -6.27
CA LYS A 38 -0.30 -4.69 -5.48
C LYS A 38 0.43 -3.43 -5.92
N THR A 39 1.75 -3.55 -6.08
CA THR A 39 2.62 -2.44 -6.47
C THR A 39 2.32 -1.96 -7.88
N SER A 40 2.12 -2.88 -8.82
CA SER A 40 1.79 -2.55 -10.21
C SER A 40 0.44 -1.83 -10.32
N HIS A 41 -0.58 -2.24 -9.56
CA HIS A 41 -1.86 -1.53 -9.53
C HIS A 41 -1.75 -0.13 -8.92
N ALA A 42 -0.94 0.04 -7.87
CA ALA A 42 -0.69 1.34 -7.26
C ALA A 42 0.10 2.27 -8.19
N GLU A 43 1.12 1.74 -8.88
CA GLU A 43 1.89 2.45 -9.90
C GLU A 43 1.00 2.91 -11.05
N ALA A 44 0.13 2.03 -11.56
CA ALA A 44 -0.84 2.37 -12.60
C ALA A 44 -1.85 3.45 -12.15
N ALA A 45 -2.16 3.51 -10.85
CA ALA A 45 -2.97 4.56 -10.24
C ALA A 45 -2.20 5.88 -10.02
N GLY A 46 -0.89 5.92 -10.31
CA GLY A 46 -0.04 7.10 -10.19
C GLY A 46 0.59 7.31 -8.81
N ALA A 47 0.59 6.28 -7.94
CA ALA A 47 1.35 6.33 -6.70
C ALA A 47 2.86 6.41 -6.99
N VAL A 48 3.62 7.07 -6.11
CA VAL A 48 5.08 7.24 -6.26
C VAL A 48 5.89 6.24 -5.41
N ALA A 49 5.23 5.60 -4.44
CA ALA A 49 5.77 4.50 -3.64
C ALA A 49 4.62 3.71 -3.01
N VAL A 50 4.92 2.52 -2.47
CA VAL A 50 3.97 1.68 -1.76
C VAL A 50 4.52 1.28 -0.40
N ILE A 51 3.68 1.38 0.63
CA ILE A 51 3.91 0.78 1.94
C ILE A 51 2.92 -0.36 2.10
N ILE A 52 3.43 -1.58 2.24
CA ILE A 52 2.62 -2.77 2.50
C ILE A 52 2.55 -2.99 4.00
N VAL A 53 1.34 -2.98 4.56
CA VAL A 53 1.07 -3.30 5.97
C VAL A 53 0.94 -4.80 6.11
N ASN A 54 1.77 -5.41 6.96
CA ASN A 54 1.62 -6.83 7.25
C ASN A 54 0.28 -7.12 7.94
N ASN A 55 -0.31 -8.28 7.67
CA ASN A 55 -1.60 -8.70 8.22
C ASN A 55 -1.46 -9.74 9.36
N ALA A 56 -0.23 -10.02 9.77
CA ALA A 56 0.09 -10.92 10.88
C ALA A 56 1.08 -10.25 11.85
N ALA A 57 1.06 -10.69 13.10
CA ALA A 57 1.96 -10.22 14.16
C ALA A 57 3.32 -10.95 14.15
N ASP A 58 3.87 -11.20 12.96
CA ASP A 58 5.13 -11.89 12.72
C ASP A 58 6.27 -10.93 12.30
N GLY A 59 6.06 -9.62 12.46
CA GLY A 59 7.04 -8.59 12.12
C GLY A 59 7.00 -8.20 10.64
N VAL A 60 8.15 -7.86 10.05
CA VAL A 60 8.29 -7.65 8.60
C VAL A 60 8.78 -8.94 7.96
N VAL A 61 8.30 -9.23 6.75
CA VAL A 61 8.71 -10.40 5.98
C VAL A 61 9.32 -9.98 4.65
N ASP A 62 10.22 -10.82 4.12
CA ASP A 62 10.81 -10.56 2.80
C ASP A 62 9.74 -10.61 1.71
N MET A 63 9.69 -9.55 0.91
CA MET A 63 8.77 -9.43 -0.23
C MET A 63 9.35 -10.12 -1.47
N VAL A 64 9.68 -11.41 -1.34
CA VAL A 64 10.24 -12.19 -2.46
C VAL A 64 9.18 -12.35 -3.55
N SER A 65 9.53 -11.97 -4.78
CA SER A 65 8.67 -12.16 -5.95
C SER A 65 9.21 -13.29 -6.83
N SER A 66 8.39 -14.31 -7.11
CA SER A 66 8.60 -15.27 -8.20
C SER A 66 7.95 -14.82 -9.51
N TYR A 67 7.45 -13.59 -9.56
CA TYR A 67 6.57 -13.07 -10.59
C TYR A 67 7.34 -12.07 -11.47
N SER A 68 7.26 -12.23 -12.79
CA SER A 68 8.11 -11.51 -13.77
C SER A 68 7.68 -10.09 -14.08
N GLN A 69 6.79 -9.51 -13.27
CA GLN A 69 6.31 -8.15 -13.47
C GLN A 69 7.34 -7.16 -12.92
N VAL A 70 7.73 -6.19 -13.73
CA VAL A 70 8.61 -5.10 -13.31
C VAL A 70 7.73 -3.96 -12.81
N VAL A 71 8.06 -3.44 -11.63
CA VAL A 71 7.47 -2.23 -11.03
C VAL A 71 8.59 -1.23 -10.81
N ASN A 72 8.33 0.06 -11.03
CA ASN A 72 9.38 1.10 -11.00
C ASN A 72 9.30 2.00 -9.77
N ILE A 73 8.31 1.81 -8.90
CA ILE A 73 8.15 2.57 -7.66
C ILE A 73 8.68 1.78 -6.47
N THR A 74 9.27 2.50 -5.51
CA THR A 74 9.81 1.89 -4.30
C THR A 74 8.68 1.27 -3.48
N THR A 75 8.89 0.05 -3.01
CA THR A 75 7.93 -0.67 -2.16
C THR A 75 8.61 -1.18 -0.92
N VAL A 76 8.04 -0.88 0.24
CA VAL A 76 8.52 -1.32 1.56
C VAL A 76 7.39 -2.00 2.33
N MET A 77 7.73 -2.80 3.32
CA MET A 77 6.78 -3.39 4.25
C MET A 77 6.96 -2.81 5.66
N VAL A 78 5.85 -2.62 6.36
CA VAL A 78 5.82 -2.33 7.80
C VAL A 78 5.11 -3.44 8.56
N SER A 79 5.37 -3.53 9.86
CA SER A 79 4.70 -4.48 10.74
C SER A 79 3.19 -4.23 10.78
N HIS A 80 2.43 -5.21 11.28
CA HIS A 80 0.99 -5.03 11.50
C HIS A 80 0.70 -3.89 12.49
N GLU A 81 1.47 -3.83 13.57
CA GLU A 81 1.31 -2.83 14.63
C GLU A 81 1.55 -1.41 14.10
N ASP A 82 2.67 -1.19 13.41
CA ASP A 82 2.99 0.13 12.83
C ASP A 82 1.96 0.53 11.76
N GLY A 83 1.52 -0.41 10.93
CA GLY A 83 0.52 -0.14 9.90
C GLY A 83 -0.85 0.24 10.48
N VAL A 84 -1.27 -0.37 11.59
CA VAL A 84 -2.48 0.04 12.32
C VAL A 84 -2.33 1.46 12.86
N ALA A 85 -1.17 1.79 13.44
CA ALA A 85 -0.90 3.14 13.94
C ALA A 85 -0.94 4.20 12.80
N ILE A 86 -0.26 3.93 11.68
CA ILE A 86 -0.27 4.82 10.51
C ILE A 86 -1.70 5.00 9.97
N LYS A 87 -2.46 3.91 9.82
CA LYS A 87 -3.83 3.97 9.32
C LYS A 87 -4.72 4.81 10.24
N ALA A 88 -4.61 4.63 11.56
CA ALA A 88 -5.37 5.42 12.53
C ALA A 88 -5.02 6.92 12.44
N THR A 89 -3.74 7.27 12.26
CA THR A 89 -3.32 8.66 12.04
C THR A 89 -3.97 9.25 10.78
N LEU A 90 -3.92 8.53 9.66
CA LEU A 90 -4.51 8.99 8.39
C LEU A 90 -6.05 9.14 8.47
N GLU A 91 -6.73 8.19 9.12
CA GLU A 91 -8.18 8.24 9.33
C GLU A 91 -8.61 9.38 10.26
N SER A 92 -7.71 9.88 11.11
CA SER A 92 -7.94 11.07 11.93
C SER A 92 -7.82 12.40 11.15
N GLY A 93 -7.53 12.34 9.85
CA GLY A 93 -7.37 13.51 8.98
C GLY A 93 -6.02 14.20 9.13
N GLN A 94 -5.03 13.53 9.72
CA GLN A 94 -3.67 14.02 9.80
C GLN A 94 -2.91 13.63 8.54
N ASP A 95 -2.42 14.63 7.81
CA ASP A 95 -1.39 14.40 6.81
C ASP A 95 -0.10 14.00 7.51
N VAL A 96 0.45 12.84 7.13
CA VAL A 96 1.75 12.39 7.63
C VAL A 96 2.83 13.19 6.91
N VAL A 97 3.29 14.27 7.54
CA VAL A 97 4.41 15.09 7.09
C VAL A 97 5.57 14.90 8.06
N THR A 98 6.63 14.23 7.63
CA THR A 98 7.87 14.16 8.40
C THR A 98 8.79 15.33 8.03
N ALA A 99 9.38 15.94 9.05
CA ALA A 99 10.23 17.12 8.92
C ALA A 99 11.66 16.78 8.46
N THR A 100 12.30 17.76 7.83
CA THR A 100 13.76 17.93 7.70
C THR A 100 14.46 17.99 9.05
#